data_AF-A0A2E8K385-F1
#
_entry.id   AF-A0A2E8K385-F1
#
_cell.length_a   1.000
_cell.length_b   1.000
_cell.length_c   1.000
_cell.angle_alpha   90.00
_cell.angle_beta   90.00
_cell.angle_gamma   90.00
#
_symmetry.space_group_name_H-M   'P 1'
#
loop_
_entity.id
_entity.type
_entity.pdbx_description
1 polymer ?
#
loop_
_entity_poly.entity_id
_entity_poly.type
_entity_poly.pdbx_seq_one_letter_code
_entity_poly.pdbx_strand_id
1 'polypeptide(L)'
;MLRFFKRGSGPEGSDRPSGSGFIQGMAGGVVVVNLDRFWWAVDLGMDAVHLSIKNAGGRETHGLEDHEEGLRGAFLRLGKESAESRLLQAALDSKTPVVILYPGLSRVRNMASDLFEDFIARRFKADSRDFDCLKLYVAPVRPGKTRTVRKFRGICDQVVFNLSGEGLNYFHLNTTERDLTVDAIIDQWPIGAEAAPEALTKLIEVAIRRMDREYFDRLRDGIEKGTLFLLLPERADQRNAVLGAAGRLLERAPGGGIDLLDHRVVRFHRTNRSAESAF
;
A
#
# COMPACT_ATOMS: atom_id res chain seq x y z
N MET A 1 -30.00 -32.14 13.92
CA MET A 1 -28.72 -32.79 14.25
C MET A 1 -27.73 -32.42 13.15
N LEU A 2 -26.91 -31.39 13.36
CA LEU A 2 -26.00 -30.80 12.38
C LEU A 2 -24.73 -31.64 12.24
N ARG A 3 -24.39 -32.05 11.00
CA ARG A 3 -23.14 -32.73 10.68
C ARG A 3 -22.01 -31.71 10.49
N PHE A 4 -20.99 -31.85 11.33
CA PHE A 4 -19.68 -31.26 11.17
C PHE A 4 -19.04 -31.71 9.85
N PHE A 5 -18.53 -30.75 9.07
CA PHE A 5 -17.47 -31.03 8.10
C PHE A 5 -16.20 -30.32 8.54
N LYS A 6 -15.18 -31.13 8.82
CA LYS A 6 -13.80 -30.75 9.07
C LYS A 6 -12.98 -31.21 7.86
N ARG A 7 -12.08 -30.31 7.42
CA ARG A 7 -10.88 -30.48 6.57
C ARG A 7 -11.05 -30.72 5.07
N GLY A 8 -10.60 -29.72 4.30
CA GLY A 8 -9.75 -29.93 3.14
C GLY A 8 -8.36 -29.34 3.43
N SER A 9 -7.37 -30.21 3.51
CA SER A 9 -5.94 -29.93 3.48
C SER A 9 -5.54 -29.30 2.14
N GLY A 10 -5.00 -28.08 2.16
CA GLY A 10 -4.29 -27.47 1.04
C GLY A 10 -2.79 -27.72 1.16
N PRO A 11 -2.05 -27.66 0.03
CA PRO A 11 -0.64 -28.01 -0.03
C PRO A 11 0.21 -27.08 0.84
N GLU A 12 1.24 -27.64 1.46
CA GLU A 12 2.28 -26.93 2.19
C GLU A 12 2.94 -25.88 1.28
N GLY A 13 2.94 -24.63 1.76
CA GLY A 13 3.40 -23.45 0.99
C GLY A 13 2.28 -22.43 0.78
N SER A 14 1.56 -22.02 1.83
CA SER A 14 0.50 -21.03 1.69
C SER A 14 1.02 -19.60 1.83
N ASP A 15 1.63 -19.06 0.78
CA ASP A 15 1.75 -17.60 0.53
C ASP A 15 0.39 -16.96 0.17
N ARG A 16 -0.71 -17.54 0.68
CA ARG A 16 -2.06 -17.00 0.47
C ARG A 16 -2.35 -15.91 1.47
N PRO A 17 -3.12 -14.87 1.08
CA PRO A 17 -3.55 -13.83 2.00
C PRO A 17 -4.23 -14.43 3.22
N SER A 18 -3.78 -14.04 4.41
CA SER A 18 -4.45 -14.34 5.66
C SER A 18 -5.17 -13.08 6.15
N GLY A 19 -6.34 -13.24 6.76
CA GLY A 19 -7.23 -12.13 7.15
C GLY A 19 -8.25 -11.75 6.06
N SER A 20 -9.40 -11.21 6.47
CA SER A 20 -10.44 -10.74 5.55
C SER A 20 -10.98 -9.38 6.00
N GLY A 21 -10.94 -8.40 5.11
CA GLY A 21 -11.49 -7.05 5.38
C GLY A 21 -10.42 -5.96 5.28
N PHE A 22 -10.33 -5.11 6.29
CA PHE A 22 -9.48 -3.91 6.27
C PHE A 22 -8.08 -4.12 6.85
N ILE A 23 -7.80 -5.31 7.40
CA ILE A 23 -6.46 -5.74 7.79
C ILE A 23 -6.21 -7.06 7.06
N GLN A 24 -5.15 -7.12 6.25
CA GLN A 24 -4.86 -8.28 5.41
C GLN A 24 -3.35 -8.50 5.30
N GLY A 25 -2.93 -9.77 5.35
CA GLY A 25 -1.57 -10.16 4.99
C GLY A 25 -1.45 -10.37 3.49
N MET A 26 -0.36 -9.89 2.89
CA MET A 26 -0.06 -9.98 1.46
C MET A 26 0.99 -11.06 1.19
N ALA A 27 1.00 -11.57 -0.04
CA ALA A 27 2.18 -12.28 -0.57
C ALA A 27 3.40 -11.35 -0.48
N GLY A 28 4.56 -11.91 -0.08
CA GLY A 28 5.75 -11.12 0.26
C GLY A 28 5.86 -10.75 1.75
N GLY A 29 4.91 -11.17 2.59
CA GLY A 29 5.01 -11.04 4.04
C GLY A 29 4.79 -9.62 4.54
N VAL A 30 3.90 -8.85 3.91
CA VAL A 30 3.53 -7.49 4.35
C VAL A 30 2.10 -7.51 4.91
N VAL A 31 1.86 -6.80 6.01
CA VAL A 31 0.50 -6.59 6.52
C VAL A 31 -0.01 -5.22 6.07
N VAL A 32 -1.22 -5.15 5.55
CA VAL A 32 -1.85 -3.89 5.13
C VAL A 32 -3.04 -3.59 6.01
N VAL A 33 -3.12 -2.35 6.50
CA VAL A 33 -4.19 -1.81 7.34
C VAL A 33 -4.84 -0.65 6.59
N ASN A 34 -6.04 -0.84 6.08
CA ASN A 34 -6.80 0.20 5.39
C ASN A 34 -7.73 0.97 6.36
N LEU A 35 -7.24 2.11 6.84
CA LEU A 35 -8.02 3.08 7.63
C LEU A 35 -8.65 4.17 6.75
N ASP A 36 -8.40 4.14 5.44
CA ASP A 36 -8.99 5.06 4.49
C ASP A 36 -10.49 4.78 4.31
N ARG A 37 -11.19 5.77 3.77
CA ARG A 37 -12.62 5.70 3.47
C ARG A 37 -12.94 4.90 2.23
N PHE A 38 -11.92 4.65 1.41
CA PHE A 38 -12.02 4.03 0.09
C PHE A 38 -11.38 2.66 0.09
N TRP A 39 -11.69 1.89 -0.95
CA TRP A 39 -11.08 0.58 -1.14
C TRP A 39 -9.72 0.71 -1.81
N TRP A 40 -8.88 -0.25 -1.49
CA TRP A 40 -7.54 -0.37 -2.04
C TRP A 40 -7.36 -1.77 -2.60
N ALA A 41 -6.42 -1.93 -3.51
CA ALA A 41 -6.11 -3.21 -4.09
C ALA A 41 -4.61 -3.41 -4.14
N VAL A 42 -4.20 -4.67 -3.93
CA VAL A 42 -2.85 -5.13 -4.20
C VAL A 42 -2.89 -5.97 -5.46
N ASP A 43 -2.10 -5.55 -6.43
CA ASP A 43 -1.93 -6.23 -7.71
C ASP A 43 -0.94 -7.39 -7.56
N LEU A 44 -1.38 -8.59 -7.92
CA LEU A 44 -0.57 -9.80 -7.86
C LEU A 44 0.26 -10.01 -9.14
N GLY A 45 0.16 -9.11 -10.13
CA GLY A 45 0.93 -9.14 -11.38
C GLY A 45 0.12 -8.64 -12.57
N MET A 46 0.76 -8.47 -13.73
CA MET A 46 0.03 -8.09 -14.95
C MET A 46 -1.06 -9.13 -15.28
N ASP A 47 -2.29 -8.66 -15.44
CA ASP A 47 -3.50 -9.47 -15.71
C ASP A 47 -3.91 -10.46 -14.59
N ALA A 48 -3.33 -10.34 -13.39
CA ALA A 48 -3.68 -11.17 -12.25
C ALA A 48 -4.93 -10.64 -11.51
N VAL A 49 -5.61 -11.54 -10.79
CA VAL A 49 -6.66 -11.18 -9.83
C VAL A 49 -6.05 -10.25 -8.78
N HIS A 50 -6.63 -9.06 -8.58
CA HIS A 50 -6.21 -8.19 -7.50
C HIS A 50 -6.85 -8.61 -6.17
N LEU A 51 -6.13 -8.40 -5.08
CA LEU A 51 -6.68 -8.59 -3.75
C LEU A 51 -7.23 -7.25 -3.23
N SER A 52 -8.54 -7.19 -3.03
CA SER A 52 -9.19 -5.99 -2.50
C SER A 52 -9.07 -5.90 -0.98
N ILE A 53 -8.57 -4.75 -0.54
CA ILE A 53 -8.41 -4.34 0.85
C ILE A 53 -9.52 -3.31 1.13
N LYS A 54 -10.65 -3.83 1.61
CA LYS A 54 -11.82 -3.03 1.93
C LYS A 54 -11.52 -2.07 3.09
N ASN A 55 -12.26 -0.98 3.18
CA ASN A 55 -12.24 -0.17 4.38
C ASN A 55 -12.91 -0.89 5.56
N ALA A 56 -12.69 -0.39 6.78
CA ALA A 56 -13.22 -0.98 8.01
C ALA A 56 -14.76 -1.12 8.04
N GLY A 57 -15.47 -0.20 7.40
CA GLY A 57 -16.93 -0.23 7.27
C GLY A 57 -17.46 -1.22 6.21
N GLY A 58 -16.59 -1.82 5.39
CA GLY A 58 -16.99 -2.74 4.32
C GLY A 58 -17.79 -2.10 3.17
N ARG A 59 -17.87 -0.77 3.15
CA ARG A 59 -18.52 0.05 2.10
C ARG A 59 -17.80 1.38 2.04
N GLU A 60 -17.54 1.92 0.85
CA GLU A 60 -16.92 3.24 0.72
C GLU A 60 -17.83 4.32 1.34
N THR A 61 -17.23 5.24 2.10
CA THR A 61 -17.98 6.26 2.85
C THR A 61 -17.48 7.65 2.55
N HIS A 62 -18.37 8.57 2.16
CA HIS A 62 -18.02 9.98 1.99
C HIS A 62 -18.27 10.81 3.26
N GLY A 63 -19.15 10.34 4.15
CA GLY A 63 -19.44 10.95 5.46
C GLY A 63 -18.34 10.67 6.49
N LEU A 64 -18.07 11.64 7.37
CA LEU A 64 -17.13 11.46 8.49
C LEU A 64 -17.70 10.52 9.55
N GLU A 65 -18.96 10.73 9.93
CA GLU A 65 -19.65 9.97 10.98
C GLU A 65 -19.78 8.48 10.61
N ASP A 66 -20.20 8.19 9.37
CA ASP A 66 -20.27 6.81 8.85
C ASP A 66 -18.92 6.11 8.88
N HIS A 67 -17.84 6.83 8.56
CA HIS A 67 -16.48 6.26 8.57
C HIS A 67 -16.00 5.98 9.99
N GLU A 68 -16.26 6.92 10.90
CA GLU A 68 -15.93 6.76 12.32
C GLU A 68 -16.68 5.56 12.93
N GLU A 69 -17.99 5.46 12.69
CA GLU A 69 -18.79 4.32 13.15
C GLU A 69 -18.28 3.00 12.57
N GLY A 70 -17.95 3.00 11.26
CA GLY A 70 -17.35 1.85 10.59
C GLY A 70 -16.05 1.38 11.25
N LEU A 71 -15.13 2.30 11.53
CA LEU A 71 -13.87 2.02 12.22
C LEU A 71 -14.08 1.52 13.65
N ARG A 72 -14.87 2.24 14.46
CA ARG A 72 -15.17 1.84 15.84
C ARG A 72 -15.79 0.45 15.89
N GLY A 73 -16.81 0.22 15.06
CA GLY A 73 -17.49 -1.07 14.97
C GLY A 73 -16.55 -2.19 14.54
N ALA A 74 -15.66 -1.93 13.58
CA ALA A 74 -14.68 -2.92 13.14
C ALA A 74 -13.68 -3.27 14.24
N PHE A 75 -13.05 -2.28 14.89
CA PHE A 75 -12.11 -2.52 15.98
C PHE A 75 -12.73 -3.24 17.18
N LEU A 76 -14.00 -2.95 17.50
CA LEU A 76 -14.73 -3.68 18.54
C LEU A 76 -14.96 -5.15 18.19
N ARG A 77 -15.20 -5.47 16.90
CA ARG A 77 -15.44 -6.84 16.41
C ARG A 77 -14.17 -7.68 16.29
N LEU A 78 -13.01 -7.05 16.11
CA LEU A 78 -11.74 -7.77 16.05
C LEU A 78 -11.45 -8.38 17.43
N GLY A 79 -11.77 -9.64 17.67
CA GLY A 79 -11.43 -10.39 18.89
C GLY A 79 -9.95 -10.78 18.97
N LYS A 80 -9.42 -11.16 20.14
CA LYS A 80 -7.98 -11.50 20.31
C LYS A 80 -7.51 -12.60 19.36
N GLU A 81 -8.37 -13.58 19.13
CA GLU A 81 -8.12 -14.73 18.26
C GLU A 81 -8.44 -14.47 16.77
N SER A 82 -8.89 -13.25 16.42
CA SER A 82 -9.19 -12.93 15.02
C SER A 82 -7.93 -13.03 14.17
N ALA A 83 -8.10 -13.36 12.89
CA ALA A 83 -6.97 -13.49 11.98
C ALA A 83 -6.19 -12.17 11.85
N GLU A 84 -6.91 -11.05 11.80
CA GLU A 84 -6.37 -9.69 11.75
C GLU A 84 -5.55 -9.36 13.00
N SER A 85 -6.04 -9.76 14.17
CA SER A 85 -5.33 -9.51 15.44
C SER A 85 -4.05 -10.35 15.52
N ARG A 86 -4.09 -11.58 15.03
CA ARG A 86 -2.91 -12.44 14.92
C ARG A 86 -1.89 -11.89 13.91
N LEU A 87 -2.34 -11.30 12.80
CA LEU A 87 -1.46 -10.65 11.83
C LEU A 87 -0.73 -9.44 12.45
N LEU A 88 -1.46 -8.58 13.15
CA LEU A 88 -0.84 -7.44 13.83
C LEU A 88 0.09 -7.89 14.96
N GLN A 89 -0.29 -8.90 15.74
CA GLN A 89 0.59 -9.46 16.77
C GLN A 89 1.87 -10.03 16.14
N ALA A 90 1.75 -10.83 15.08
CA ALA A 90 2.90 -11.38 14.37
C ALA A 90 3.79 -10.27 13.81
N ALA A 91 3.21 -9.18 13.30
CA ALA A 91 3.96 -8.04 12.82
C ALA A 91 4.72 -7.29 13.93
N LEU A 92 4.14 -7.16 15.12
CA LEU A 92 4.84 -6.60 16.29
C LEU A 92 6.02 -7.48 16.72
N ASP A 93 5.78 -8.79 16.80
CA ASP A 93 6.74 -9.77 17.33
C ASP A 93 7.90 -10.02 16.36
N SER A 94 7.58 -10.17 15.06
CA SER A 94 8.54 -10.55 14.02
C SER A 94 9.07 -9.36 13.22
N LYS A 95 8.64 -8.14 13.55
CA LYS A 95 8.94 -6.91 12.80
C LYS A 95 8.63 -7.04 11.30
N THR A 96 7.52 -7.72 11.01
CA THR A 96 6.97 -7.81 9.67
C THR A 96 6.52 -6.42 9.20
N PRO A 97 6.84 -5.99 7.97
CA PRO A 97 6.43 -4.68 7.46
C PRO A 97 4.92 -4.49 7.49
N VAL A 98 4.47 -3.31 7.94
CA VAL A 98 3.05 -2.93 7.96
C VAL A 98 2.79 -1.69 7.14
N VAL A 99 1.89 -1.74 6.14
CA VAL A 99 1.44 -0.56 5.41
C VAL A 99 0.10 -0.08 5.98
N ILE A 100 0.05 1.14 6.51
CA ILE A 100 -1.16 1.74 7.08
C ILE A 100 -1.65 2.85 6.15
N LEU A 101 -2.82 2.65 5.55
CA LEU A 101 -3.46 3.60 4.65
C LEU A 101 -4.39 4.49 5.46
N TYR A 102 -4.05 5.75 5.59
CA TYR A 102 -4.83 6.76 6.29
C TYR A 102 -5.63 7.64 5.33
N PRO A 103 -6.79 8.17 5.75
CA PRO A 103 -7.50 9.20 5.01
C PRO A 103 -6.63 10.44 4.76
N GLY A 104 -6.78 11.08 3.60
CA GLY A 104 -6.03 12.30 3.27
C GLY A 104 -6.58 13.59 3.88
N LEU A 105 -7.86 13.61 4.25
CA LEU A 105 -8.47 14.77 4.92
C LEU A 105 -8.02 14.80 6.37
N SER A 106 -7.38 15.89 6.81
CA SER A 106 -6.79 16.02 8.15
C SER A 106 -7.73 15.66 9.29
N ARG A 107 -8.98 16.14 9.24
CA ARG A 107 -10.00 15.84 10.26
C ARG A 107 -10.31 14.34 10.34
N VAL A 108 -10.50 13.69 9.20
CA VAL A 108 -10.83 12.26 9.11
C VAL A 108 -9.61 11.42 9.53
N ARG A 109 -8.42 11.84 9.10
CA ARG A 109 -7.14 11.22 9.44
C ARG A 109 -6.90 11.18 10.94
N ASN A 110 -7.06 12.32 11.61
CA ASN A 110 -6.80 12.42 13.04
C ASN A 110 -7.74 11.50 13.81
N MET A 111 -9.04 11.51 13.47
CA MET A 111 -10.01 10.56 14.02
C MET A 111 -9.60 9.10 13.79
N ALA A 112 -9.24 8.73 12.56
CA ALA A 112 -8.84 7.36 12.25
C ALA A 112 -7.56 6.94 12.98
N SER A 113 -6.63 7.88 13.15
CA SER A 113 -5.41 7.69 13.94
C SER A 113 -5.72 7.45 15.41
N ASP A 114 -6.51 8.33 16.04
CA ASP A 114 -6.85 8.22 17.45
C ASP A 114 -7.54 6.89 17.75
N LEU A 115 -8.49 6.48 16.90
CA LEU A 115 -9.16 5.18 17.03
C LEU A 115 -8.22 3.99 16.89
N PHE A 116 -7.29 4.06 15.95
CA PHE A 116 -6.33 2.99 15.73
C PHE A 116 -5.33 2.89 16.89
N GLU A 117 -4.78 4.01 17.37
CA GLU A 117 -3.91 4.02 18.56
C GLU A 117 -4.63 3.46 19.79
N ASP A 118 -5.87 3.88 20.04
CA ASP A 118 -6.70 3.37 21.12
C ASP A 118 -6.89 1.85 21.03
N PHE A 119 -7.16 1.35 19.81
CA PHE A 119 -7.29 -0.08 19.56
C PHE A 119 -5.98 -0.82 19.85
N ILE A 120 -4.85 -0.35 19.31
CA ILE A 120 -3.55 -1.00 19.48
C ILE A 120 -3.13 -1.00 20.95
N ALA A 121 -3.25 0.14 21.64
CA ALA A 121 -2.90 0.27 23.05
C ALA A 121 -3.75 -0.63 23.95
N ARG A 122 -5.07 -0.74 23.68
CA ARG A 122 -5.94 -1.62 24.47
C ARG A 122 -5.67 -3.09 24.18
N ARG A 123 -5.49 -3.44 22.91
CA ARG A 123 -5.39 -4.84 22.45
C ARG A 123 -4.01 -5.43 22.66
N PHE A 124 -2.98 -4.74 22.21
CA PHE A 124 -1.60 -5.25 22.13
C PHE A 124 -0.68 -4.66 23.20
N LYS A 125 -1.16 -3.65 23.96
CA LYS A 125 -0.32 -2.90 24.92
C LYS A 125 0.90 -2.26 24.25
N ALA A 126 0.73 -1.87 23.00
CA ALA A 126 1.72 -1.25 22.13
C ALA A 126 1.18 0.09 21.61
N ASP A 127 1.99 0.80 20.84
CA ASP A 127 1.59 1.94 20.03
C ASP A 127 1.90 1.70 18.54
N SER A 128 1.33 2.49 17.64
CA SER A 128 1.55 2.26 16.21
C SER A 128 3.01 2.43 15.76
N ARG A 129 3.87 3.03 16.58
CA ARG A 129 5.31 3.23 16.34
C ARG A 129 6.13 2.00 16.72
N ASP A 130 5.54 1.04 17.42
CA ASP A 130 6.19 -0.24 17.72
C ASP A 130 6.25 -1.18 16.50
N PHE A 131 5.46 -0.89 15.47
CA PHE A 131 5.50 -1.56 14.17
C PHE A 131 6.58 -0.98 13.26
N ASP A 132 7.22 -1.84 12.46
CA ASP A 132 7.96 -1.38 11.27
C ASP A 132 6.95 -1.03 10.18
N CYS A 133 6.45 0.21 10.19
CA CYS A 133 5.27 0.59 9.42
C CYS A 133 5.46 1.77 8.47
N LEU A 134 4.84 1.65 7.29
CA LEU A 134 4.65 2.67 6.27
C LEU A 134 3.27 3.33 6.40
N LYS A 135 3.20 4.59 6.86
CA LYS A 135 1.93 5.33 6.95
C LYS A 135 1.71 6.19 5.71
N LEU A 136 0.69 5.86 4.93
CA LEU A 136 0.32 6.54 3.69
C LEU A 136 -0.90 7.42 3.93
N TYR A 137 -0.82 8.74 3.70
CA TYR A 137 -2.04 9.57 3.74
C TYR A 137 -2.60 9.82 2.34
N VAL A 138 -3.78 9.27 2.13
CA VAL A 138 -4.44 9.18 0.82
C VAL A 138 -5.23 10.44 0.55
N ALA A 139 -4.56 11.45 -0.02
CA ALA A 139 -5.20 12.73 -0.38
C ALA A 139 -5.24 12.91 -1.89
N PRO A 140 -6.39 13.29 -2.49
CA PRO A 140 -6.37 13.76 -3.87
C PRO A 140 -5.54 15.04 -3.97
N VAL A 141 -4.56 15.07 -4.88
CA VAL A 141 -3.79 16.29 -5.17
C VAL A 141 -4.66 17.25 -5.96
N ARG A 142 -4.77 18.49 -5.47
CA ARG A 142 -5.48 19.55 -6.20
C ARG A 142 -4.69 19.93 -7.47
N PRO A 143 -5.35 20.19 -8.61
CA PRO A 143 -4.72 20.76 -9.79
C PRO A 143 -3.90 22.02 -9.43
N GLY A 144 -2.69 22.15 -9.98
CA GLY A 144 -1.82 23.32 -9.80
C GLY A 144 -1.11 23.43 -8.44
N LYS A 145 -1.22 22.43 -7.54
CA LYS A 145 -0.42 22.39 -6.31
C LYS A 145 0.84 21.55 -6.50
N THR A 146 1.97 22.08 -6.02
CA THR A 146 3.27 21.40 -6.02
C THR A 146 3.17 20.11 -5.23
N ARG A 147 3.46 19.00 -5.88
CA ARG A 147 3.54 17.68 -5.25
C ARG A 147 4.91 17.61 -4.62
N THR A 148 4.97 17.62 -3.30
CA THR A 148 6.26 17.55 -2.60
C THR A 148 6.33 16.19 -1.94
N VAL A 149 7.02 15.24 -2.58
CA VAL A 149 7.42 14.00 -1.90
C VAL A 149 8.84 14.23 -1.45
N ARG A 150 9.05 14.20 -0.14
CA ARG A 150 10.28 14.63 0.49
C ARG A 150 11.23 13.44 0.60
N LYS A 151 12.43 13.60 0.02
CA LYS A 151 13.56 12.66 0.15
C LYS A 151 14.08 12.68 1.58
N PHE A 152 14.20 11.52 2.21
CA PHE A 152 14.88 11.35 3.51
C PHE A 152 15.84 10.16 3.45
N ARG A 153 16.98 10.24 4.16
CA ARG A 153 18.13 9.31 4.08
C ARG A 153 18.27 8.44 5.35
N GLY A 154 18.12 7.11 5.20
CA GLY A 154 18.68 6.00 6.02
C GLY A 154 18.07 5.74 7.42
N ILE A 155 17.90 4.53 7.97
CA ILE A 155 17.90 3.13 7.52
C ILE A 155 16.67 2.48 8.19
N CYS A 156 15.76 1.97 7.36
CA CYS A 156 15.10 0.66 7.41
C CYS A 156 14.68 0.37 5.96
N ASP A 157 14.63 -0.88 5.55
CA ASP A 157 14.82 -1.29 4.16
C ASP A 157 13.64 -1.05 3.20
N GLN A 158 12.63 -0.26 3.58
CA GLN A 158 11.44 -0.01 2.76
C GLN A 158 11.67 1.04 1.68
N VAL A 159 11.41 0.65 0.44
CA VAL A 159 11.56 1.47 -0.76
C VAL A 159 10.18 1.68 -1.34
N VAL A 160 9.71 2.92 -1.40
CA VAL A 160 8.47 3.23 -2.12
C VAL A 160 8.84 3.85 -3.46
N PHE A 161 8.37 3.20 -4.52
CA PHE A 161 8.52 3.66 -5.90
C PHE A 161 7.17 4.16 -6.41
N ASN A 162 6.97 5.48 -6.31
CA ASN A 162 5.71 6.08 -6.72
C ASN A 162 5.64 6.26 -8.24
N LEU A 163 4.83 5.41 -8.87
CA LEU A 163 4.56 5.38 -10.30
C LEU A 163 3.20 6.04 -10.64
N SER A 164 2.47 6.58 -9.66
CA SER A 164 1.14 7.14 -9.85
C SER A 164 1.09 8.67 -9.75
N GLY A 165 0.03 9.22 -10.35
CA GLY A 165 -0.34 10.62 -10.25
C GLY A 165 -1.20 10.97 -9.05
N GLU A 166 -1.62 9.98 -8.27
CA GLU A 166 -2.37 10.15 -7.05
C GLU A 166 -1.37 10.49 -5.95
N GLY A 167 -1.19 11.77 -5.68
CA GLY A 167 -0.20 12.17 -4.69
C GLY A 167 -0.65 11.77 -3.31
N LEU A 168 -0.03 10.73 -2.77
CA LEU A 168 0.02 10.55 -1.34
C LEU A 168 0.68 11.79 -0.75
N ASN A 169 -0.11 12.59 -0.05
CA ASN A 169 0.43 13.71 0.70
C ASN A 169 0.96 13.12 1.99
N TYR A 170 2.27 13.20 2.18
CA TYR A 170 2.98 12.73 3.36
C TYR A 170 3.10 11.18 3.45
N PHE A 171 4.33 10.73 3.57
CA PHE A 171 4.67 9.48 4.22
C PHE A 171 5.23 9.93 5.56
N HIS A 172 4.46 9.81 6.64
CA HIS A 172 5.07 9.96 7.97
C HIS A 172 5.40 8.57 8.44
N LEU A 173 6.67 8.26 8.32
CA LEU A 173 7.21 7.09 8.95
C LEU A 173 7.45 7.49 10.40
N ASN A 174 6.52 7.08 11.26
CA ASN A 174 6.78 7.16 12.68
C ASN A 174 7.74 6.03 13.00
N THR A 175 9.03 6.32 13.12
CA THR A 175 9.75 5.89 14.31
C THR A 175 10.75 6.97 14.73
N THR A 176 10.81 7.12 16.04
CA THR A 176 11.94 7.64 16.80
C THR A 176 13.29 7.29 16.15
N GLU A 177 14.04 8.32 15.75
CA GLU A 177 15.46 8.28 15.35
C GLU A 177 15.90 7.54 14.06
N ARG A 178 15.01 7.06 13.16
CA ARG A 178 15.47 6.40 11.90
C ARG A 178 14.65 6.78 10.66
N ASP A 179 15.34 7.27 9.62
CA ASP A 179 14.74 7.83 8.40
C ASP A 179 14.51 6.78 7.30
N LEU A 180 13.57 7.07 6.39
CA LEU A 180 13.16 6.17 5.30
C LEU A 180 13.13 6.88 3.95
N THR A 181 13.48 6.18 2.88
CA THR A 181 13.47 6.72 1.51
C THR A 181 12.12 6.48 0.84
N VAL A 182 11.45 7.57 0.51
CA VAL A 182 10.32 7.57 -0.42
C VAL A 182 10.74 8.34 -1.67
N ASP A 183 10.95 7.63 -2.76
CA ASP A 183 11.35 8.23 -4.01
C ASP A 183 10.12 8.37 -4.92
N ALA A 184 9.64 9.61 -5.09
CA ALA A 184 8.68 9.89 -6.15
C ALA A 184 9.42 10.32 -7.40
N ILE A 185 9.10 9.65 -8.50
CA ILE A 185 9.80 9.79 -9.76
C ILE A 185 9.45 11.11 -10.47
N ILE A 186 8.32 11.76 -10.14
CA ILE A 186 7.76 12.80 -10.99
C ILE A 186 7.29 14.03 -10.18
N ASP A 187 8.16 15.04 -10.13
CA ASP A 187 7.83 16.39 -9.61
C ASP A 187 6.77 17.12 -10.46
N GLN A 188 6.69 16.78 -11.74
CA GLN A 188 5.83 17.41 -12.74
C GLN A 188 4.77 16.45 -13.29
N TRP A 189 4.09 15.65 -12.47
CA TRP A 189 3.02 14.81 -12.98
C TRP A 189 1.87 15.71 -13.44
N PRO A 190 1.65 15.92 -14.75
CA PRO A 190 0.85 17.02 -15.22
C PRO A 190 -0.55 16.53 -15.59
N ILE A 191 -1.17 15.66 -14.80
CA ILE A 191 -2.40 15.04 -15.30
C ILE A 191 -3.42 14.73 -14.20
N GLY A 192 -4.61 15.27 -14.39
CA GLY A 192 -5.81 14.80 -13.71
C GLY A 192 -6.14 13.37 -14.14
N ALA A 193 -7.26 12.84 -13.64
CA ALA A 193 -7.71 11.48 -13.92
C ALA A 193 -7.84 11.13 -15.43
N GLU A 194 -7.78 12.11 -16.32
CA GLU A 194 -7.99 12.01 -17.77
C GLU A 194 -6.71 11.90 -18.61
N ALA A 195 -5.58 11.56 -18.01
CA ALA A 195 -4.35 11.33 -18.75
C ALA A 195 -4.45 10.25 -19.82
N ALA A 196 -4.00 10.57 -21.04
CA ALA A 196 -3.77 9.59 -22.07
C ALA A 196 -2.56 8.69 -21.71
N PRO A 197 -2.64 7.36 -21.90
CA PRO A 197 -1.56 6.40 -21.64
C PRO A 197 -0.19 6.77 -22.24
N GLU A 198 -0.17 7.39 -23.41
CA GLU A 198 1.06 7.78 -24.13
C GLU A 198 1.79 8.92 -23.42
N ALA A 199 1.04 9.87 -22.85
CA ALA A 199 1.62 10.96 -22.07
C ALA A 199 2.25 10.44 -20.78
N LEU A 200 1.57 9.51 -20.11
CA LEU A 200 2.07 8.83 -18.91
C LEU A 200 3.36 8.05 -19.18
N THR A 201 3.38 7.28 -20.26
CA THR A 201 4.55 6.51 -20.71
C THR A 201 5.76 7.44 -20.87
N LYS A 202 5.62 8.53 -21.62
CA LYS A 202 6.73 9.48 -21.86
C LYS A 202 7.27 10.09 -20.57
N LEU A 203 6.39 10.45 -19.63
CA LEU A 203 6.79 11.04 -18.35
C LEU A 203 7.61 10.05 -17.51
N ILE A 204 7.13 8.81 -17.40
CA ILE A 204 7.81 7.74 -16.69
C ILE A 204 9.17 7.46 -17.32
N GLU A 205 9.23 7.39 -18.65
CA GLU A 205 10.49 7.13 -19.35
C GLU A 205 11.52 8.23 -19.12
N VAL A 206 11.12 9.51 -19.21
CA VAL A 206 12.00 10.65 -18.94
C VAL A 206 12.52 10.60 -17.52
N ALA A 207 11.67 10.23 -16.56
CA ALA A 207 12.01 10.28 -15.17
C ALA A 207 12.90 9.11 -14.73
N ILE A 208 12.66 7.89 -15.21
CA ILE A 208 13.57 6.74 -14.98
C ILE A 208 14.95 6.99 -15.60
N ARG A 209 15.01 7.59 -16.80
CA ARG A 209 16.30 7.94 -17.45
C ARG A 209 17.12 8.97 -16.68
N ARG A 210 16.53 9.72 -15.75
CA ARG A 210 17.22 10.70 -14.89
C ARG A 210 17.72 10.10 -13.58
N MET A 211 17.40 8.85 -13.29
CA MET A 211 17.85 8.16 -12.09
C MET A 211 19.33 7.78 -12.21
N ASP A 212 20.03 7.83 -11.09
CA ASP A 212 21.42 7.40 -10.99
C ASP A 212 21.51 5.90 -10.69
N ARG A 213 22.75 5.39 -10.71
CA ARG A 213 23.02 3.99 -10.42
C ARG A 213 22.66 3.60 -8.99
N GLU A 214 22.88 4.48 -8.02
CA GLU A 214 22.55 4.23 -6.61
C GLU A 214 21.04 4.02 -6.43
N TYR A 215 20.22 4.71 -7.22
CA TYR A 215 18.79 4.48 -7.26
C TYR A 215 18.44 3.07 -7.72
N PHE A 216 19.04 2.61 -8.82
CA PHE A 216 18.80 1.26 -9.34
C PHE A 216 19.28 0.17 -8.37
N ASP A 217 20.42 0.38 -7.70
CA ASP A 217 20.91 -0.49 -6.64
C ASP A 217 19.87 -0.59 -5.50
N ARG A 218 19.32 0.53 -5.04
CA ARG A 218 18.27 0.54 -4.00
C ARG A 218 16.98 -0.16 -4.43
N LEU A 219 16.57 -0.03 -5.68
CA LEU A 219 15.41 -0.78 -6.19
C LEU A 219 15.66 -2.29 -6.14
N ARG A 220 16.85 -2.76 -6.56
CA ARG A 220 17.23 -4.18 -6.48
C ARG A 220 17.24 -4.67 -5.04
N ASP A 221 17.89 -3.94 -4.15
CA ASP A 221 17.95 -4.28 -2.73
C ASP A 221 16.53 -4.34 -2.11
N GLY A 222 15.65 -3.39 -2.49
CA GLY A 222 14.26 -3.39 -2.03
C GLY A 222 13.45 -4.58 -2.53
N ILE A 223 13.67 -5.03 -3.76
CA ILE A 223 13.06 -6.27 -4.27
C ILE A 223 13.60 -7.47 -3.50
N GLU A 224 14.92 -7.55 -3.34
CA GLU A 224 15.58 -8.67 -2.67
C GLU A 224 15.06 -8.87 -1.25
N LYS A 225 14.86 -7.76 -0.54
CA LYS A 225 14.40 -7.74 0.85
C LYS A 225 12.88 -7.81 1.01
N GLY A 226 12.10 -7.74 -0.08
CA GLY A 226 10.63 -7.76 -0.01
C GLY A 226 10.03 -6.48 0.56
N THR A 227 10.68 -5.36 0.28
CA THR A 227 10.39 -4.06 0.87
C THR A 227 10.15 -2.97 -0.17
N LEU A 228 10.13 -3.33 -1.46
CA LEU A 228 9.73 -2.46 -2.56
C LEU A 228 8.21 -2.39 -2.72
N PHE A 229 7.67 -1.19 -2.57
CA PHE A 229 6.26 -0.86 -2.73
C PHE A 229 6.04 0.00 -3.97
N LEU A 230 5.21 -0.47 -4.90
CA LEU A 230 4.79 0.31 -6.06
C LEU A 230 3.46 0.97 -5.78
N LEU A 231 3.36 2.27 -6.06
CA LEU A 231 2.08 2.96 -6.08
C LEU A 231 1.68 3.19 -7.51
N LEU A 232 0.56 2.60 -7.90
CA LEU A 232 0.06 2.57 -9.26
C LEU A 232 -1.22 3.41 -9.40
N PRO A 233 -1.53 3.91 -10.62
CA PRO A 233 -2.79 4.61 -10.89
C PRO A 233 -4.05 3.78 -10.56
N GLU A 234 -5.17 4.44 -10.23
CA GLU A 234 -6.48 3.76 -10.04
C GLU A 234 -7.02 3.13 -11.33
N ARG A 235 -6.75 3.70 -12.50
CA ARG A 235 -7.26 3.19 -13.78
C ARG A 235 -6.37 2.11 -14.38
N ALA A 236 -6.97 0.99 -14.82
CA ALA A 236 -6.24 -0.16 -15.35
C ALA A 236 -5.39 0.15 -16.59
N ASP A 237 -5.94 0.93 -17.53
CA ASP A 237 -5.21 1.36 -18.74
C ASP A 237 -3.96 2.18 -18.40
N GLN A 238 -4.09 3.09 -17.42
CA GLN A 238 -2.98 3.89 -16.91
C GLN A 238 -1.95 3.04 -16.16
N ARG A 239 -2.39 2.08 -15.32
CA ARG A 239 -1.48 1.14 -14.64
C ARG A 239 -0.65 0.36 -15.63
N ASN A 240 -1.28 -0.25 -16.62
CA ASN A 240 -0.61 -1.09 -17.61
C ASN A 240 0.39 -0.28 -18.44
N ALA A 241 0.03 0.95 -18.82
CA ALA A 241 0.93 1.85 -19.53
C ALA A 241 2.17 2.18 -18.68
N VAL A 242 1.98 2.54 -17.41
CA VAL A 242 3.07 2.92 -16.50
C VAL A 242 3.96 1.73 -16.16
N LEU A 243 3.38 0.58 -15.79
CA LEU A 243 4.13 -0.65 -15.51
C LEU A 243 4.91 -1.11 -16.74
N GLY A 244 4.29 -1.11 -17.91
CA GLY A 244 4.96 -1.48 -19.16
C GLY A 244 6.10 -0.52 -19.52
N ALA A 245 5.91 0.79 -19.33
CA ALA A 245 6.97 1.77 -19.56
C ALA A 245 8.14 1.61 -18.58
N ALA A 246 7.83 1.50 -17.29
CA ALA A 246 8.84 1.37 -16.24
C ALA A 246 9.61 0.05 -16.34
N GLY A 247 8.89 -1.08 -16.46
CA GLY A 247 9.47 -2.41 -16.56
C GLY A 247 10.48 -2.52 -17.70
N ARG A 248 10.11 -2.09 -18.92
CA ARG A 248 11.02 -2.14 -20.09
C ARG A 248 12.34 -1.37 -19.88
N LEU A 249 12.30 -0.25 -19.18
CA LEU A 249 13.52 0.54 -18.91
C LEU A 249 14.34 -0.06 -17.78
N LEU A 250 13.67 -0.53 -16.73
CA LEU A 250 14.30 -1.08 -15.54
C LEU A 250 14.91 -2.47 -15.77
N GLU A 251 14.36 -3.28 -16.67
CA GLU A 251 15.00 -4.52 -17.16
C GLU A 251 16.37 -4.26 -17.81
N ARG A 252 16.58 -3.05 -18.34
CA ARG A 252 17.82 -2.63 -18.98
C ARG A 252 18.67 -1.71 -18.09
N ALA A 253 18.36 -1.64 -16.81
CA ALA A 253 19.07 -0.79 -15.88
C ALA A 253 20.56 -1.20 -15.76
N PRO A 254 21.48 -0.24 -15.60
CA PRO A 254 22.88 -0.53 -15.30
C PRO A 254 23.03 -1.36 -14.02
N GLY A 255 23.92 -2.36 -14.06
CA GLY A 255 24.18 -3.25 -12.92
C GLY A 255 23.22 -4.44 -12.80
N GLY A 256 22.29 -4.61 -13.74
CA GLY A 256 21.38 -5.76 -13.80
C GLY A 256 19.92 -5.33 -13.92
N GLY A 257 19.10 -6.18 -14.55
CA GLY A 257 17.68 -5.91 -14.73
C GLY A 257 16.92 -5.89 -13.41
N ILE A 258 15.98 -4.95 -13.30
CA ILE A 258 15.05 -4.80 -12.17
C ILE A 258 13.67 -5.27 -12.63
N ASP A 259 13.21 -6.38 -12.07
CA ASP A 259 11.90 -6.96 -12.39
C ASP A 259 10.82 -6.42 -11.44
N LEU A 260 10.01 -5.47 -11.92
CA LEU A 260 8.88 -4.93 -11.18
C LEU A 260 7.73 -5.93 -10.99
N LEU A 261 7.75 -7.08 -11.67
CA LEU A 261 6.76 -8.16 -11.56
C LEU A 261 7.18 -9.27 -10.58
N ASP A 262 8.32 -9.13 -9.91
CA ASP A 262 8.75 -10.05 -8.85
C ASP A 262 7.69 -10.16 -7.74
N HIS A 263 7.36 -11.38 -7.31
CA HIS A 263 6.39 -11.67 -6.25
C HIS A 263 6.63 -10.94 -4.91
N ARG A 264 7.86 -10.50 -4.65
CA ARG A 264 8.26 -9.74 -3.46
C ARG A 264 7.86 -8.26 -3.52
N VAL A 265 7.53 -7.76 -4.70
CA VAL A 265 7.12 -6.37 -4.92
C VAL A 265 5.62 -6.24 -4.66
N VAL A 266 5.26 -5.34 -3.75
CA VAL A 266 3.86 -5.10 -3.41
C VAL A 266 3.33 -3.90 -4.19
N ARG A 267 2.28 -4.12 -4.98
CA ARG A 267 1.77 -3.16 -5.97
C ARG A 267 0.42 -2.62 -5.55
N PHE A 268 0.39 -1.42 -4.99
CA PHE A 268 -0.84 -0.80 -4.48
C PHE A 268 -1.48 0.12 -5.50
N HIS A 269 -2.82 0.09 -5.54
CA HIS A 269 -3.62 1.12 -6.19
C HIS A 269 -4.93 1.31 -5.43
N ARG A 270 -5.51 2.50 -5.57
CA ARG A 270 -6.89 2.71 -5.16
C ARG A 270 -7.81 1.93 -6.09
N THR A 271 -8.89 1.38 -5.56
CA THR A 271 -9.94 0.72 -6.34
C THR A 271 -11.31 1.15 -5.81
N ASN A 272 -12.36 0.88 -6.58
CA ASN A 272 -13.73 1.13 -6.16
C ASN A 272 -14.60 -0.10 -6.44
N ARG A 273 -15.74 -0.18 -5.74
CA ARG A 273 -16.64 -1.34 -5.82
C ARG A 273 -17.16 -1.62 -7.24
N SER A 274 -17.32 -0.58 -8.07
CA SER A 274 -17.74 -0.73 -9.48
C SER A 274 -16.68 -1.40 -10.35
N ALA A 275 -15.39 -1.20 -10.05
CA ALA A 275 -14.29 -1.86 -10.75
C ALA A 275 -14.21 -3.37 -10.44
N GLU A 276 -14.67 -3.80 -9.26
CA GLU A 276 -14.77 -5.23 -8.89
C GLU A 276 -15.94 -5.95 -9.56
N SER A 277 -17.03 -5.25 -9.88
CA SER A 277 -18.22 -5.87 -10.51
C SER A 277 -18.07 -6.14 -12.01
N ALA A 278 -16.95 -5.72 -12.61
CA ALA A 278 -16.68 -5.85 -14.04
C ALA A 278 -15.90 -7.12 -14.42
N PHE A 279 -15.59 -8.00 -13.46
CA PHE A 279 -14.84 -9.24 -13.64
C PHE A 279 -15.58 -10.44 -13.07
#